data_AF-A0A7D5MHV9-F1
#
_entry.id   AF-A0A7D5MHV9-F1
#
_cell.length_a   1.000
_cell.length_b   1.000
_cell.length_c   1.000
_cell.angle_alpha   90.00
_cell.angle_beta   90.00
_cell.angle_gamma   90.00
#
_symmetry.space_group_name_H-M   'P 1'
#
loop_
_entity.id
_entity.type
_entity.pdbx_description
1 polymer ?
#
loop_
_entity_poly.entity_id
_entity_poly.type
_entity_poly.pdbx_seq_one_letter_code
_entity_poly.pdbx_strand_id
1 'polypeptide(L)' 'MRKELKVFMEKYGADYILGYTEGANILLPNPKLNITKEVLNRLNESDKKK' A
#
# COMPACT_ATOMS: atom_id res chain seq x y z
N MET A 1 -11.51 -5.99 -4.13
CA MET A 1 -10.17 -5.54 -3.71
C MET A 1 -9.13 -6.52 -4.22
N ARG A 2 -8.01 -6.06 -4.79
CA ARG A 2 -6.97 -6.93 -5.36
C ARG A 2 -6.33 -7.80 -4.27
N LYS A 3 -6.04 -9.08 -4.57
CA LYS A 3 -5.49 -10.06 -3.60
C LYS A 3 -4.15 -9.58 -3.02
N GLU A 4 -3.40 -8.87 -3.83
CA GLU A 4 -2.08 -8.32 -3.53
C GLU A 4 -2.14 -7.21 -2.46
N LEU A 5 -3.25 -6.48 -2.37
CA LEU A 5 -3.47 -5.44 -1.36
C LEU A 5 -3.98 -6.00 -0.03
N LYS A 6 -4.76 -7.09 -0.08
CA LYS A 6 -5.34 -7.72 1.12
C LYS A 6 -4.27 -8.18 2.12
N VAL A 7 -3.13 -8.66 1.62
CA VAL A 7 -2.00 -9.09 2.46
C VAL A 7 -1.45 -7.95 3.32
N PHE A 8 -1.49 -6.71 2.83
CA PHE A 8 -1.05 -5.56 3.61
C PHE A 8 -2.07 -5.16 4.67
N MET A 9 -3.38 -5.31 4.41
CA MET A 9 -4.39 -5.07 5.44
C MET A 9 -4.24 -6.03 6.62
N GLU A 10 -4.00 -7.32 6.34
CA GLU A 10 -3.75 -8.33 7.38
C GLU A 10 -2.43 -8.06 8.11
N LYS A 11 -1.34 -7.74 7.38
CA LYS A 11 -0.01 -7.46 7.97
C LYS A 11 -0.03 -6.28 8.93
N TYR A 12 -0.77 -5.21 8.62
CA TYR A 12 -0.80 -3.98 9.40
C TYR A 12 -2.02 -3.90 10.34
N GLY A 13 -2.88 -4.92 10.37
CA GLY A 13 -4.11 -4.90 11.16
C GLY A 13 -5.04 -3.75 10.79
N ALA A 14 -5.12 -3.41 9.50
CA ALA A 14 -5.82 -2.22 9.00
C ALA A 14 -7.16 -2.59 8.33
N ASP A 15 -8.20 -1.81 8.62
CA ASP A 15 -9.53 -1.96 7.99
C ASP A 15 -9.60 -1.38 6.57
N TYR A 16 -8.70 -0.45 6.22
CA TYR A 16 -8.59 0.11 4.88
C TYR A 16 -7.18 0.65 4.59
N ILE A 17 -6.87 0.80 3.30
CA ILE A 17 -5.65 1.46 2.81
C ILE A 17 -6.09 2.76 2.13
N LEU A 18 -5.50 3.88 2.55
CA LEU A 18 -5.78 5.18 1.96
C LEU A 18 -4.78 5.47 0.83
N GLY A 19 -5.29 5.61 -0.38
CA GLY A 19 -4.52 6.15 -1.50
C GLY A 19 -4.48 7.68 -1.41
N TYR A 20 -3.31 8.28 -1.60
CA TYR A 20 -3.17 9.73 -1.60
C TYR A 20 -2.07 10.20 -2.55
N THR A 21 -2.11 11.48 -2.90
CA THR A 21 -1.07 12.18 -3.65
C THR A 21 -0.31 13.09 -2.68
N GLU A 22 1.01 13.11 -2.75
CA GLU A 22 1.82 14.05 -1.96
C GLU A 22 1.41 15.49 -2.29
N GLY A 23 1.14 16.30 -1.26
CA GLY A 23 0.62 17.66 -1.42
C GLY A 23 -0.92 17.78 -1.53
N ALA A 24 -1.66 16.68 -1.51
CA ALA A 24 -3.13 16.69 -1.40
C ALA A 24 -3.59 16.78 0.08
N ASN A 25 -4.89 16.53 0.34
CA ASN A 25 -5.57 16.67 1.65
C ASN A 25 -5.03 15.85 2.84
N ILE A 26 -3.86 15.19 2.73
CA ILE A 26 -3.19 14.60 3.89
C ILE A 26 -2.26 15.66 4.50
N LEU A 27 -2.72 16.26 5.60
CA LEU A 27 -2.01 17.31 6.32
C LEU A 27 -0.71 16.81 6.98
N LEU A 28 -0.67 15.56 7.45
CA LEU A 28 0.51 14.91 8.04
C LEU A 28 0.45 13.38 7.85
N PRO A 29 1.05 12.82 6.78
CA PRO A 29 1.21 11.38 6.68
C PRO A 29 2.22 10.88 7.72
N ASN A 30 1.93 9.75 8.37
CA ASN A 30 2.95 9.06 9.16
C ASN A 30 3.85 8.26 8.21
N PRO A 31 5.16 8.60 8.06
CA PRO A 31 6.04 7.92 7.11
C PRO A 31 6.16 6.41 7.36
N LYS A 32 5.95 5.96 8.61
CA LYS A 32 5.98 4.53 8.97
C LYS A 32 4.80 3.73 8.41
N LEU A 33 3.70 4.41 8.08
CA LEU A 33 2.50 3.81 7.49
C LEU A 33 2.47 3.95 5.96
N ASN A 34 3.46 4.59 5.36
CA ASN A 34 3.57 4.67 3.91
C ASN A 34 4.10 3.35 3.33
N ILE A 35 3.18 2.51 2.88
CA ILE A 35 3.47 1.19 2.31
C ILE A 35 3.65 1.20 0.77
N THR A 36 3.71 2.38 0.15
CA THR A 36 3.71 2.53 -1.32
C THR A 36 4.80 1.69 -2.00
N LYS A 37 6.04 1.74 -1.48
CA LYS A 37 7.17 0.98 -2.02
C LYS A 37 6.97 -0.54 -1.88
N GLU A 38 6.46 -1.01 -0.75
CA GLU A 38 6.21 -2.44 -0.54
C GLU A 38 5.14 -2.97 -1.50
N VAL A 39 4.07 -2.20 -1.70
CA VAL A 39 3.00 -2.55 -2.64
C VAL A 39 3.53 -2.63 -4.07
N LEU A 40 4.31 -1.64 -4.51
CA LEU A 40 4.91 -1.63 -5.85
C LEU A 40 5.83 -2.82 -6.09
N ASN A 41 6.72 -3.13 -5.13
CA ASN A 41 7.63 -4.27 -5.26
C ASN A 41 6.86 -5.59 -5.43
N ARG A 42 5.82 -5.80 -4.61
CA ARG A 42 5.00 -7.01 -4.69
C ARG A 42 4.26 -7.15 -6.02
N LEU A 43 3.72 -6.04 -6.52
CA LEU A 43 3.05 -6.02 -7.83
C LEU A 43 4.03 -6.38 -8.94
N ASN A 44 5.22 -5.78 -8.94
CA ASN A 44 6.27 -6.08 -9.93
C ASN A 44 6.75 -7.53 -9.85
N GLU A 45 6.90 -8.10 -8.65
CA GLU A 45 7.26 -9.51 -8.49
C GLU A 45 6.17 -10.47 -8.98
N SER A 46 4.91 -10.11 -8.75
CA SER A 46 3.76 -10.91 -9.21
C SER A 46 3.67 -10.90 -10.74
N ASP A 47 3.99 -9.78 -11.36
CA ASP A 47 3.99 -9.61 -12.82
C ASP A 47 5.15 -10.39 -13.48
N LYS A 48 6.35 -10.36 -12.89
CA LYS A 48 7.52 -11.15 -13.35
C LYS A 48 7.33 -12.67 -13.31
N LYS A 49 6.37 -13.16 -12.53
CA LYS A 49 6.04 -14.60 -12.41
C LYS A 49 4.99 -15.06 -13.42
N LYS A 50 4.49 -14.16 -14.25
CA LYS A 50 3.47 -14.41 -15.27
C LYS A 50 4.09 -14.54 -16.65
#